data_AF-A0AAW9S6C7-F1
#
_entry.id   AF-A0AAW9S6C7-F1
#
_cell.length_a   1.000
_cell.length_b   1.000
_cell.length_c   1.000
_cell.angle_alpha   90.00
_cell.angle_beta   90.00
_cell.angle_gamma   90.00
#
_symmetry.space_group_name_H-M   'P 1'
#
loop_
_entity.id
_entity.type
_entity.pdbx_description
1 polymer ?
#
loop_
_entity_poly.entity_id
_entity_poly.type
_entity_poly.pdbx_seq_one_letter_code
_entity_poly.pdbx_strand_id
1 'polypeptide(L)' 'MENYSFLRQLADSWGLLVMFLIFVGIIFWAFRPGSRKTHEDTANIPFRHEDRPATREEDGK' A
#
# COMPACT_ATOMS: atom_id res chain seq x y z
N MET A 1 -16.52 -17.04 -39.98
CA MET A 1 -15.10 -16.94 -39.54
C MET A 1 -14.81 -15.67 -38.73
N GLU A 2 -15.64 -14.62 -38.83
CA GLU A 2 -15.55 -13.36 -38.06
C GLU A 2 -15.44 -13.55 -36.52
N ASN A 3 -16.36 -14.31 -35.91
CA ASN A 3 -16.42 -14.46 -34.44
C ASN A 3 -15.22 -15.22 -33.83
N TYR A 4 -14.70 -16.23 -34.53
CA TYR A 4 -13.55 -17.00 -34.03
C TYR A 4 -12.28 -16.15 -34.02
N SER A 5 -12.07 -15.32 -35.04
CA SER A 5 -10.94 -14.39 -35.12
C SER A 5 -10.97 -13.38 -33.97
N PHE A 6 -12.15 -12.80 -33.70
CA PHE A 6 -12.33 -11.85 -32.61
C PHE A 6 -12.03 -12.47 -31.22
N LEU A 7 -12.63 -13.63 -30.93
CA LEU A 7 -12.41 -14.34 -29.67
C LEU A 7 -10.95 -14.78 -29.50
N ARG A 8 -10.28 -15.14 -30.60
CA ARG A 8 -8.87 -15.51 -30.59
C ARG A 8 -7.95 -14.32 -30.33
N GLN A 9 -8.18 -13.17 -30.95
CA GLN A 9 -7.41 -11.96 -30.64
C GLN A 9 -7.60 -11.51 -29.19
N LEU A 10 -8.81 -11.68 -28.65
CA LEU A 10 -9.07 -11.46 -27.23
C LEU A 10 -8.26 -12.45 -26.36
N ALA A 11 -8.30 -13.75 -26.66
CA ALA A 11 -7.61 -14.79 -25.89
C ALA A 11 -6.08 -14.67 -25.96
N ASP A 12 -5.53 -14.32 -27.12
CA ASP A 12 -4.08 -14.18 -27.33
C ASP A 12 -3.47 -13.04 -26.49
N SER A 13 -4.27 -12.05 -26.07
CA SER A 13 -3.80 -10.87 -25.31
C SER A 13 -3.98 -10.98 -23.79
N TRP A 14 -4.60 -12.04 -23.28
CA TRP A 14 -4.88 -12.22 -21.84
C TRP A 14 -3.63 -12.32 -20.97
N GLY A 15 -2.57 -12.98 -21.45
CA GLY A 15 -1.32 -13.11 -20.68
C GLY A 15 -0.66 -11.75 -20.39
N LEU A 16 -0.63 -10.88 -21.40
CA LEU A 16 -0.11 -9.51 -21.25
C LEU A 16 -0.99 -8.66 -20.33
N LEU A 17 -2.31 -8.81 -20.41
CA LEU A 17 -3.25 -8.10 -19.55
C LEU A 17 -3.07 -8.49 -18.07
N VAL A 18 -2.93 -9.78 -17.77
CA VAL A 18 -2.67 -10.26 -16.40
C VAL A 18 -1.34 -9.72 -15.88
N MET A 19 -0.28 -9.77 -16.68
CA MET A 19 1.02 -9.20 -16.31
C MET A 19 0.93 -7.70 -15.98
N PHE A 20 0.21 -6.95 -16.82
CA PHE A 20 -0.02 -5.52 -16.62
C PHE A 20 -0.80 -5.23 -15.32
N LEU A 21 -1.87 -5.98 -15.05
CA LEU A 21 -2.66 -5.83 -13.82
C LEU A 21 -1.83 -6.17 -12.57
N ILE A 22 -1.03 -7.23 -12.61
CA ILE A 22 -0.12 -7.59 -11.51
C ILE A 22 0.89 -6.47 -11.28
N PHE A 23 1.52 -5.95 -12.34
CA PHE A 23 2.48 -4.87 -12.25
C PHE A 23 1.89 -3.62 -11.59
N VAL A 24 0.72 -3.19 -12.07
CA VAL A 24 -0.02 -2.06 -11.48
C VAL A 24 -0.43 -2.36 -10.03
N GLY A 25 -0.84 -3.59 -9.73
CA GLY A 25 -1.13 -4.04 -8.37
C GLY A 25 0.07 -3.94 -7.42
N ILE A 26 1.27 -4.33 -7.89
CA ILE A 26 2.53 -4.18 -7.13
C ILE A 26 2.85 -2.71 -6.91
N ILE A 27 2.69 -1.85 -7.93
CA ILE A 27 2.88 -0.40 -7.79
C ILE A 27 1.98 0.15 -6.69
N PHE A 28 0.68 -0.14 -6.74
CA PHE A 28 -0.26 0.32 -5.72
C PHE A 28 0.06 -0.22 -4.33
N TRP A 29 0.51 -1.48 -4.23
CA TRP A 29 0.93 -2.07 -2.97
C TRP A 29 2.19 -1.42 -2.41
N ALA A 30 3.20 -1.14 -3.24
CA ALA A 30 4.43 -0.47 -2.84
C ALA A 30 4.17 0.95 -2.33
N PHE A 31 3.23 1.67 -2.95
CA PHE A 31 2.82 3.00 -2.50
C PHE A 31 1.79 2.98 -1.37
N ARG A 32 1.29 1.81 -0.94
CA ARG A 32 0.32 1.73 0.16
C ARG A 32 1.00 2.16 1.46
N PRO A 33 0.59 3.28 2.08
CA PRO A 33 1.22 3.81 3.28
C PRO A 33 0.71 3.04 4.51
N GLY A 34 1.08 1.76 4.62
CA GLY A 34 0.55 0.86 5.65
C GLY A 34 1.17 1.07 7.03
N SER A 35 2.47 1.37 7.09
CA SER A 35 3.22 1.38 8.36
C SER A 35 3.65 2.77 8.84
N ARG A 36 3.36 3.83 8.07
CA ARG A 36 3.87 5.18 8.37
C ARG A 36 3.41 5.67 9.75
N LYS A 37 2.18 5.37 10.16
CA LYS A 37 1.62 5.84 11.44
C LYS A 37 2.29 5.20 12.66
N THR A 38 2.59 3.90 12.61
CA THR A 38 3.23 3.19 13.72
C THR A 38 4.70 3.60 13.88
N HIS A 39 5.41 3.77 12.77
CA HIS A 39 6.80 4.23 12.81
C HIS A 39 6.92 5.70 13.26
N GLU A 40 5.97 6.55 12.87
CA GLU A 40 5.93 7.96 13.28
C GLU A 40 5.64 8.12 14.79
N ASP A 41 4.73 7.32 15.35
CA ASP A 41 4.46 7.32 16.80
C ASP A 41 5.66 6.79 17.60
N THR A 42 6.31 5.72 17.12
CA THR A 42 7.50 5.16 17.77
C THR A 42 8.70 6.12 17.72
N ALA A 43 8.93 6.77 16.57
CA ALA A 43 10.01 7.74 16.42
C ALA A 43 9.82 8.99 17.29
N ASN A 44 8.58 9.33 17.63
CA ASN A 44 8.26 10.45 18.52
C ASN A 44 8.32 10.11 20.01
N ILE A 45 8.59 8.86 20.41
CA ILE A 45 8.71 8.49 21.83
C ILE A 45 9.72 9.36 22.60
N PRO A 46 10.95 9.62 22.10
CA PRO A 46 11.90 10.48 22.81
C PRO A 46 11.50 11.96 22.84
N PHE A 47 10.77 12.41 21.81
CA PHE A 47 10.40 13.81 21.63
C PHE A 47 9.03 14.16 22.24
N ARG A 48 8.26 13.15 22.69
CA ARG A 48 6.86 13.28 23.13
C ARG A 48 6.64 14.25 24.29
N HIS A 49 7.71 14.56 25.04
CA HIS A 49 7.69 15.40 26.24
C HIS A 49 8.73 16.52 26.22
N GLU A 50 9.24 16.92 25.04
CA GLU A 50 10.19 18.04 24.96
C GLU A 50 9.57 19.37 25.36
N ASP A 51 8.32 19.64 24.96
CA ASP A 51 7.63 20.90 25.27
C ASP A 51 7.10 20.97 26.71
N ARG A 52 6.75 19.80 27.29
CA ARG A 52 6.21 19.71 28.64
C ARG A 52 6.37 18.31 29.23
N PRO A 53 6.59 18.18 30.56
CA PRO A 53 6.66 16.89 31.22
C PRO A 53 5.34 16.12 31.10
N ALA A 54 5.43 14.78 31.06
CA ALA A 54 4.29 13.88 31.04
C ALA A 54 3.40 14.10 32.28
N THR A 55 2.08 14.13 32.09
CA THR A 55 1.14 14.18 33.21
C THR A 55 0.89 12.76 33.76
N ARG A 56 0.51 12.65 35.04
CA ARG A 56 0.31 11.34 35.71
C ARG A 56 -0.76 10.45 35.04
N GLU A 57 -1.62 11.03 34.21
CA GLU A 57 -2.63 10.30 33.42
C GLU A 57 -2.07 9.70 32.12
N GLU A 58 -0.93 10.20 31.62
CA GLU A 58 -0.29 9.77 30.37
C GLU A 58 0.70 8.62 30.56
N ASP A 59 1.22 8.41 31.78
CA ASP A 59 2.21 7.36 32.16
C ASP A 59 1.60 5.95 32.27
N GLY A 60 0.27 5.85 32.29
CA GLY A 60 -0.46 4.59 32.51
C GLY A 60 -1.06 3.94 31.26
N LYS A 61 -0.79 4.44 30.05
CA LYS A 61 -1.31 3.96 28.76
C LYS A 61 -0.23 3.32 27.91
#